data_AF-A0A4Q2Z3X1-F1
#
_entry.id   AF-A0A4Q2Z3X1-F1
#
_cell.length_a   1.000
_cell.length_b   1.000
_cell.length_c   1.000
_cell.angle_alpha   90.00
_cell.angle_beta   90.00
_cell.angle_gamma   90.00
#
_symmetry.space_group_name_H-M   'P 1'
#
loop_
_entity.id
_entity.type
_entity.pdbx_description
1 polymer ?
#
loop_
_entity_poly.entity_id
_entity_poly.type
_entity_poly.pdbx_seq_one_letter_code
_entity_poly.pdbx_strand_id
1 'polypeptide(L)'
;MFRITLPDGSVREVAPGTTPADIAAAIGPGLAKAAIAARVDGELRDIMRPFEGDAQLALVTSKNEADALELARHDFAHILAEAVQHLFPGTQITFGSSTDDGFYYDFAPKDRPFTDEDL
;
A
#
# COMPACT_ATOMS: atom_id res chain seq x y z
N MET A 1 -8.38 -4.94 -24.95
CA MET A 1 -7.50 -3.83 -24.54
C MET A 1 -8.32 -2.91 -23.67
N PHE A 2 -7.69 -2.22 -22.73
CA PHE A 2 -8.31 -1.21 -21.87
C PHE A 2 -7.68 0.15 -22.16
N ARG A 3 -8.48 1.21 -22.02
CA ARG A 3 -8.08 2.60 -22.17
C ARG A 3 -7.85 3.20 -20.80
N ILE A 4 -6.59 3.47 -20.47
CA ILE A 4 -6.20 4.07 -19.18
C ILE A 4 -5.89 5.54 -19.40
N THR A 5 -6.64 6.42 -18.73
CA THR A 5 -6.49 7.87 -18.85
C THR A 5 -5.62 8.39 -17.70
N LEU A 6 -4.55 9.12 -18.02
CA LEU A 6 -3.63 9.72 -17.06
C LEU A 6 -4.06 11.15 -16.68
N PRO A 7 -3.50 11.73 -15.60
CA PRO A 7 -3.92 13.05 -15.11
C PRO A 7 -3.65 14.20 -16.07
N ASP A 8 -2.72 14.02 -17.02
CA ASP A 8 -2.43 14.97 -18.10
C ASP A 8 -3.41 14.87 -19.29
N GLY A 9 -4.41 13.99 -19.19
CA GLY A 9 -5.39 13.70 -20.24
C GLY A 9 -4.89 12.75 -21.32
N SER A 10 -3.63 12.29 -21.26
CA SER A 10 -3.14 11.28 -22.18
C SER A 10 -3.81 9.93 -21.93
N VAL A 11 -4.03 9.16 -23.00
CA VAL A 11 -4.67 7.84 -22.93
C VAL A 11 -3.68 6.78 -23.38
N ARG A 12 -3.55 5.71 -22.61
CA ARG A 12 -2.75 4.53 -22.93
C ARG A 12 -3.66 3.33 -23.16
N GLU A 13 -3.46 2.63 -24.27
CA GLU A 13 -4.10 1.35 -24.50
C GLU A 13 -3.23 0.22 -23.96
N VAL A 14 -3.81 -0.61 -23.11
CA VAL A 14 -3.10 -1.69 -22.41
C VAL A 14 -3.83 -3.03 -22.55
N ALA A 15 -3.10 -4.12 -22.35
CA ALA A 15 -3.68 -5.45 -22.37
C ALA A 15 -4.36 -5.77 -21.02
N PRO A 16 -5.34 -6.68 -20.99
CA PRO A 16 -5.80 -7.26 -19.73
C PRO A 16 -4.62 -7.85 -18.95
N GLY A 17 -4.62 -7.68 -17.63
CA GLY A 17 -3.51 -8.09 -16.77
C GLY A 17 -2.43 -7.01 -16.58
N THR A 18 -2.45 -5.93 -17.34
CA THR A 18 -1.57 -4.78 -17.08
C THR A 18 -1.90 -4.13 -15.73
N THR A 19 -0.88 -3.73 -15.01
CA THR A 19 -0.96 -3.09 -13.68
C THR A 19 -0.61 -1.60 -13.76
N PRO A 20 -0.98 -0.79 -12.76
CA PRO A 20 -0.45 0.55 -12.60
C PRO A 20 1.09 0.62 -12.57
N ALA A 21 1.75 -0.38 -11.98
CA ALA A 21 3.22 -0.46 -11.93
C ALA A 21 3.83 -0.57 -13.33
N ASP A 22 3.23 -1.36 -14.22
CA ASP A 22 3.66 -1.47 -15.61
C ASP A 22 3.56 -0.13 -16.34
N ILE A 23 2.49 0.63 -16.09
CA ILE A 23 2.31 1.96 -16.66
C ILE A 23 3.38 2.94 -16.13
N ALA A 24 3.68 2.90 -14.83
CA ALA A 24 4.76 3.70 -14.23
C ALA A 24 6.12 3.38 -14.87
N ALA A 25 6.44 2.09 -15.06
CA ALA A 25 7.64 1.63 -15.76
C ALA A 25 7.70 2.09 -17.21
N ALA A 26 6.58 2.04 -17.93
CA ALA A 26 6.48 2.51 -19.30
C ALA A 26 6.54 4.05 -19.45
N ILE A 27 6.33 4.82 -18.36
CA ILE A 27 6.55 6.27 -18.35
C ILE A 27 8.04 6.57 -18.12
N GLY A 28 8.67 5.87 -17.18
CA GLY A 28 10.12 5.94 -17.01
C GLY A 28 10.61 5.37 -15.67
N PRO A 29 11.91 5.03 -15.58
CA PRO A 29 12.48 4.35 -14.42
C PRO A 29 12.38 5.17 -13.13
N GLY A 30 12.44 6.51 -13.22
CA GLY A 30 12.29 7.39 -12.06
C GLY A 30 10.89 7.31 -11.45
N LEU A 31 9.84 7.28 -12.29
CA LEU A 31 8.47 7.18 -11.81
C LEU A 31 8.15 5.77 -11.31
N ALA A 32 8.64 4.73 -11.98
CA ALA A 32 8.52 3.35 -11.51
C ALA A 32 9.11 3.16 -10.11
N LYS A 33 10.27 3.78 -9.84
CA LYS A 33 10.90 3.74 -8.51
C LYS A 33 10.11 4.55 -7.46
N ALA A 34 9.47 5.63 -7.87
CA ALA A 34 8.81 6.56 -6.95
C ALA A 34 7.35 6.19 -6.64
N ALA A 35 6.69 5.43 -7.51
CA ALA A 35 5.30 5.05 -7.36
C ALA A 35 5.16 3.95 -6.31
N ILE A 36 4.28 4.19 -5.32
CA ILE A 36 4.05 3.30 -4.18
C ILE A 36 2.63 2.71 -4.18
N ALA A 37 1.69 3.39 -4.83
CA ALA A 37 0.30 2.96 -4.96
C ALA A 37 -0.30 3.60 -6.22
N ALA A 38 -1.58 3.29 -6.49
CA ALA A 38 -2.32 3.89 -7.58
C ALA A 38 -3.73 4.26 -7.13
N ARG A 39 -4.23 5.39 -7.63
CA ARG A 39 -5.65 5.73 -7.56
C ARG A 39 -6.28 5.37 -8.89
N VAL A 40 -7.19 4.40 -8.88
CA VAL A 40 -7.91 3.91 -10.06
C VAL A 40 -9.38 4.28 -9.89
N ASP A 41 -9.90 5.13 -10.77
CA ASP A 41 -11.26 5.68 -10.70
C ASP A 41 -11.61 6.31 -9.35
N GLY A 42 -10.62 6.97 -8.73
CA GLY A 42 -10.78 7.61 -7.43
C GLY A 42 -10.50 6.71 -6.23
N GLU A 43 -10.36 5.39 -6.40
CA GLU A 43 -10.05 4.46 -5.31
C GLU A 43 -8.54 4.22 -5.18
N LEU A 44 -7.99 4.36 -3.96
CA LEU A 44 -6.60 4.01 -3.66
C LEU A 44 -6.45 2.48 -3.63
N ARG A 45 -5.49 1.96 -4.39
CA ARG A 45 -5.27 0.53 -4.59
C ARG A 45 -3.78 0.19 -4.71
N ASP A 46 -3.49 -1.07 -4.45
CA ASP A 46 -2.16 -1.66 -4.66
C ASP A 46 -1.71 -1.46 -6.11
N ILE A 47 -0.45 -1.05 -6.28
CA ILE A 47 0.11 -0.71 -7.59
C ILE A 47 0.29 -1.92 -8.52
N MET A 48 0.32 -3.13 -7.95
CA MET A 48 0.42 -4.41 -8.66
C MET A 48 -0.96 -5.01 -8.97
N ARG A 49 -2.06 -4.38 -8.54
CA ARG A 49 -3.40 -4.86 -8.87
C ARG A 49 -3.70 -4.60 -10.35
N PRO A 50 -4.04 -5.63 -11.16
CA PRO A 50 -4.35 -5.43 -12.57
C PRO A 50 -5.60 -4.58 -12.80
N PHE A 51 -5.64 -3.87 -13.93
CA PHE A 51 -6.87 -3.23 -14.40
C PHE A 51 -7.91 -4.28 -14.79
N GLU A 52 -9.17 -4.01 -14.45
CA GLU A 52 -10.33 -4.85 -14.79
C GLU A 52 -11.14 -4.27 -15.97
N GLY A 53 -10.80 -3.06 -16.42
CA GLY A 53 -11.50 -2.32 -17.47
C GLY A 53 -10.80 -1.01 -17.81
N ASP A 54 -11.46 -0.18 -18.61
CA ASP A 54 -11.08 1.22 -18.82
C ASP A 54 -11.14 1.97 -17.49
N ALA A 55 -10.16 2.85 -17.23
CA ALA A 55 -10.05 3.53 -15.95
C ALA A 55 -9.29 4.85 -16.04
N GLN A 56 -9.52 5.72 -15.06
CA GLN A 56 -8.65 6.86 -14.76
C GLN A 56 -7.58 6.44 -13.77
N LEU A 57 -6.32 6.69 -14.10
CA LEU A 57 -5.17 6.37 -13.27
C LEU A 57 -4.48 7.65 -12.78
N ALA A 58 -4.24 7.73 -11.48
CA ALA A 58 -3.24 8.61 -10.90
C ALA A 58 -2.24 7.79 -10.09
N LEU A 59 -0.95 7.91 -10.39
CA LEU A 59 0.10 7.22 -9.63
C LEU A 59 0.38 8.00 -8.34
N VAL A 60 0.44 7.28 -7.23
CA VAL A 60 0.73 7.84 -5.90
C VAL A 60 2.21 7.64 -5.60
N THR A 61 2.85 8.69 -5.14
CA THR A 61 4.28 8.70 -4.76
C THR A 61 4.42 9.25 -3.35
N SER A 62 5.65 9.25 -2.80
CA SER A 62 5.93 9.91 -1.51
C SER A 62 5.63 11.42 -1.48
N LYS A 63 5.41 12.07 -2.63
CA LYS A 63 4.98 13.47 -2.71
C LYS A 63 3.49 13.66 -2.39
N ASN A 64 2.71 12.59 -2.44
CA ASN A 64 1.30 12.59 -2.04
C ASN A 64 1.23 12.35 -0.53
N GLU A 65 1.65 13.33 0.27
CA GLU A 65 2.00 13.14 1.69
C GLU A 65 0.93 12.41 2.52
N ALA A 66 -0.35 12.77 2.36
CA ALA A 66 -1.44 12.13 3.09
C ALA A 66 -1.56 10.62 2.76
N ASP A 67 -1.75 10.29 1.48
CA ASP A 67 -1.86 8.90 1.01
C ASP A 67 -0.56 8.11 1.34
N ALA A 68 0.61 8.74 1.18
CA ALA A 68 1.90 8.10 1.41
C ALA A 68 2.15 7.78 2.90
N LEU A 69 1.80 8.70 3.81
CA LEU A 69 1.93 8.48 5.25
C LEU A 69 0.96 7.42 5.74
N GLU A 70 -0.29 7.44 5.26
CA GLU A 70 -1.29 6.43 5.61
C GLU A 70 -0.82 5.02 5.21
N LEU A 71 -0.34 4.86 3.97
CA LEU A 71 0.20 3.58 3.47
C LEU A 71 1.42 3.13 4.29
N ALA A 72 2.40 4.00 4.49
CA ALA A 72 3.60 3.66 5.24
C ALA A 72 3.28 3.23 6.69
N ARG A 73 2.36 3.93 7.35
CA ARG A 73 1.89 3.59 8.70
C ARG A 73 1.18 2.24 8.74
N HIS A 74 0.37 1.93 7.73
CA HIS A 74 -0.27 0.63 7.61
C HIS A 74 0.76 -0.51 7.44
N ASP A 75 1.76 -0.30 6.59
CA ASP A 75 2.83 -1.28 6.38
C ASP A 75 3.69 -1.46 7.63
N PHE A 76 3.96 -0.39 8.39
CA PHE A 76 4.65 -0.50 9.68
C PHE A 76 3.84 -1.26 10.72
N ALA A 77 2.51 -1.18 10.70
CA ALA A 77 1.67 -2.05 11.53
C ALA A 77 1.91 -3.52 11.18
N HIS A 78 1.94 -3.89 9.90
CA HIS A 78 2.24 -5.26 9.49
C HIS A 78 3.64 -5.73 9.89
N ILE A 79 4.65 -4.85 9.78
CA ILE A 79 6.01 -5.15 10.25
C ILE A 79 6.05 -5.40 11.76
N LEU A 80 5.32 -4.58 12.55
CA LEU A 80 5.17 -4.79 13.98
C LEU A 80 4.52 -6.15 14.28
N ALA A 81 3.45 -6.49 13.57
CA ALA A 81 2.77 -7.78 13.69
C ALA A 81 3.70 -8.97 13.43
N GLU A 82 4.47 -8.92 12.34
CA GLU A 82 5.46 -9.95 12.01
C GLU A 82 6.53 -10.08 13.10
N ALA A 83 7.08 -8.95 13.57
CA ALA A 83 8.09 -8.94 14.62
C ALA A 83 7.57 -9.53 15.94
N VAL A 84 6.34 -9.17 16.34
CA VAL A 84 5.70 -9.71 17.55
C VAL A 84 5.47 -11.22 17.42
N GLN A 85 4.98 -11.71 16.29
CA GLN A 85 4.80 -13.15 16.11
C GLN A 85 6.12 -13.92 16.14
N HIS A 86 7.21 -13.33 15.65
CA HIS A 86 8.52 -13.93 15.69
C HIS A 86 9.10 -14.00 17.10
N LEU A 87 9.03 -12.89 17.85
CA LEU A 87 9.58 -12.78 19.21
C LEU A 87 8.71 -13.47 20.26
N PHE A 88 7.39 -13.49 20.06
CA PHE A 88 6.41 -14.07 20.98
C PHE A 88 5.50 -15.09 20.26
N PRO A 89 6.03 -16.28 19.93
CA PRO A 89 5.30 -17.29 19.17
C PRO A 89 3.98 -17.70 19.84
N GLY A 90 2.89 -17.72 19.04
CA GLY A 90 1.55 -18.05 19.51
C GLY A 90 0.72 -16.84 19.95
N THR A 91 1.27 -15.62 19.90
CA THR A 91 0.48 -14.38 20.02
C THR A 91 -0.54 -14.29 18.89
N GLN A 92 -1.81 -14.04 19.24
CA GLN A 92 -2.86 -13.82 18.25
C GLN A 92 -2.83 -12.37 17.78
N ILE A 93 -2.94 -12.19 16.47
CA ILE A 93 -3.09 -10.90 15.80
C ILE A 93 -4.59 -10.65 15.61
N THR A 94 -5.08 -9.47 15.96
CA THR A 94 -6.48 -9.09 15.73
C THR A 94 -6.61 -7.97 14.70
N PHE A 95 -6.43 -6.71 15.09
CA PHE A 95 -6.67 -5.54 14.24
C PHE A 95 -5.47 -4.59 14.26
N GLY A 96 -5.01 -4.20 13.07
CA GLY A 96 -3.95 -3.21 12.89
C GLY A 96 -4.40 -2.11 11.95
N SER A 97 -4.14 -0.86 12.32
CA SER A 97 -4.54 0.30 11.53
C SER A 97 -3.51 1.42 11.61
N SER A 98 -3.43 2.18 10.52
CA SER A 98 -2.86 3.52 10.54
C SER A 98 -3.79 4.49 11.28
N THR A 99 -3.20 5.55 11.83
CA THR A 99 -3.89 6.68 12.47
C THR A 99 -3.35 7.99 11.91
N ASP A 100 -3.93 9.12 12.31
CA ASP A 100 -3.48 10.46 11.91
C ASP A 100 -2.06 10.77 12.42
N ASP A 101 -1.65 10.16 13.53
CA ASP A 101 -0.38 10.40 14.23
C ASP A 101 0.57 9.18 14.26
N GLY A 102 0.15 8.01 13.78
CA GLY A 102 0.97 6.80 13.84
C GLY A 102 0.26 5.56 13.32
N PHE A 103 0.47 4.46 14.02
CA PHE A 103 -0.18 3.17 13.77
C PHE A 103 -0.21 2.37 15.06
N TYR A 104 -1.09 1.38 15.12
CA TYR A 104 -1.13 0.42 16.22
C TYR A 104 -1.48 -0.96 15.70
N TYR A 105 -1.27 -1.96 16.57
CA TYR A 105 -1.78 -3.30 16.39
C TYR A 105 -2.26 -3.86 17.71
N ASP A 106 -3.44 -4.45 17.70
CA ASP A 106 -4.00 -5.20 18.82
C ASP A 106 -3.47 -6.65 18.80
N PHE A 107 -2.93 -7.08 19.93
CA PHE A 107 -2.39 -8.42 20.14
C PHE A 107 -3.03 -9.09 21.35
N ALA A 108 -3.19 -10.40 21.29
CA ALA A 108 -3.48 -11.24 22.45
C ALA A 108 -2.31 -12.23 22.67
N PRO A 109 -1.34 -11.86 23.52
CA PRO A 109 -0.23 -12.74 23.87
C PRO A 109 -0.73 -14.01 24.56
N LYS A 110 -0.07 -15.14 24.27
CA LYS A 110 -0.47 -16.45 24.80
C LYS A 110 -0.22 -16.60 26.31
N ASP A 111 0.93 -16.14 26.78
CA ASP A 111 1.44 -16.49 28.12
C ASP A 111 1.29 -15.36 29.14
N ARG A 112 1.73 -14.14 28.79
CA ARG A 112 1.63 -12.94 29.65
C ARG A 112 1.43 -11.66 28.83
N PRO A 113 0.84 -10.60 29.40
CA PRO A 113 0.87 -9.27 28.79
C PRO A 113 2.30 -8.79 28.50
N PHE A 114 2.46 -7.94 27.49
CA PHE A 114 3.72 -7.24 27.23
C PHE A 114 4.07 -6.30 28.39
N THR A 115 5.36 -6.09 28.57
CA THR A 115 5.98 -5.23 29.58
C THR A 115 6.85 -4.19 28.89
N ASP A 116 7.28 -3.16 29.63
CA ASP A 116 8.14 -2.11 29.09
C ASP A 116 9.50 -2.65 28.57
N GLU A 117 9.97 -3.79 29.08
CA GLU A 117 11.21 -4.43 28.57
C GLU A 117 11.02 -5.12 27.21
N ASP A 118 9.78 -5.36 26.79
CA ASP A 118 9.46 -5.97 25.49
C ASP A 118 9.34 -4.92 24.35
N LEU A 119 9.26 -3.63 24.69
CA LEU A 119 9.12 -2.48 23.77
C LEU A 119 10.48 -1.92 23.33
#